data_AF-A0A7S3CNG5-F1
#
_entry.id   AF-A0A7S3CNG5-F1
#
_cell.length_a   1.000
_cell.length_b   1.000
_cell.length_c   1.000
_cell.angle_alpha   90.00
_cell.angle_beta   90.00
_cell.angle_gamma   90.00
#
_symmetry.space_group_name_H-M   'P 1'
#
loop_
_entity.id
_entity.type
_entity.pdbx_description
1 polymer ?
#
loop_
_entity_poly.entity_id
_entity_poly.type
_entity_poly.pdbx_seq_one_letter_code
_entity_poly.pdbx_strand_id
1 'polypeptide(L)'
;CNCSKNTTQDANLELEIYKFQKMLEIMPPLQKYQYSMNGKHDNLKNIAKSIKSEVFGGSIIGPLNPIQKSIQEVKINRVAKGGFYVLKNVQKQENEPEFFDIWVLVDSVKDKEVQLMMQSLHDLGKLNISYWHREMLYPFKRKFLLFDDIAPSLSGFARIIEFRCFKEGLNGYADPTMDGAYHSNWILSIQEGQFLKGEPHGFNRTVNAFNGYCKIGYYQNGQPHGKWSEYDQQGRVWKKEGIWMGEQLLKEEKIDSYLENENPMKLQKPTLDQQIEQSYFDEKQNKTRAQ
;
A
#
# COMPACT_ATOMS: atom_id res chain seq x y z
N CYS A 1 -0.87 29.18 32.98
CA CYS A 1 -0.13 29.33 31.69
C CYS A 1 0.16 27.96 31.10
N ASN A 2 -0.67 27.46 30.16
CA ASN A 2 -0.50 26.15 29.53
C ASN A 2 -0.79 26.20 28.00
N CYS A 3 -0.42 27.31 27.33
CA CYS A 3 -0.76 27.53 25.92
C CYS A 3 0.38 27.30 24.92
N SER A 4 1.57 26.82 25.32
CA SER A 4 2.74 26.71 24.43
C SER A 4 3.10 25.29 23.98
N LYS A 5 2.41 24.24 24.45
CA LYS A 5 2.74 22.83 24.10
C LYS A 5 2.06 22.30 22.83
N ASN A 6 0.94 22.88 22.42
CA ASN A 6 0.19 22.38 21.26
C ASN A 6 0.85 22.74 19.92
N THR A 7 1.42 23.94 19.81
CA THR A 7 1.97 24.46 18.54
C THR A 7 3.13 23.63 17.99
N THR A 8 3.99 23.07 18.86
CA THR A 8 5.13 22.25 18.43
C THR A 8 4.72 20.84 17.98
N GLN A 9 3.60 20.31 18.49
CA GLN A 9 3.11 18.98 18.09
C GLN A 9 2.49 19.02 16.69
N ASP A 10 1.73 20.07 16.38
CA ASP A 10 1.08 20.27 15.09
C ASP A 10 2.10 20.50 13.96
N ALA A 11 3.11 21.36 14.17
CA ALA A 11 4.16 21.61 13.18
C ALA A 11 4.94 20.34 12.79
N ASN A 12 5.15 19.43 13.75
CA ASN A 12 5.82 18.17 13.49
C ASN A 12 4.94 17.19 12.70
N LEU A 13 3.60 17.28 12.82
CA LEU A 13 2.66 16.43 12.09
C LEU A 13 2.62 16.82 10.61
N GLU A 14 2.48 18.13 10.35
CA GLU A 14 2.52 18.67 8.99
C GLU A 14 3.81 18.28 8.27
N LEU A 15 4.95 18.29 8.98
CA LEU A 15 6.23 17.86 8.44
C LEU A 15 6.26 16.37 8.06
N GLU A 16 5.63 15.48 8.83
CA GLU A 16 5.58 14.04 8.51
C GLU A 16 4.68 13.77 7.30
N ILE A 17 3.51 14.41 7.25
CA ILE A 17 2.60 14.35 6.10
C ILE A 17 3.32 14.86 4.84
N TYR A 18 4.00 16.02 4.95
CA TYR A 18 4.77 16.59 3.86
C TYR A 18 5.89 15.66 3.38
N LYS A 19 6.65 15.05 4.30
CA LYS A 19 7.70 14.08 3.95
C LYS A 19 7.12 12.88 3.21
N PHE A 20 5.98 12.35 3.65
CA PHE A 20 5.31 11.24 3.00
C PHE A 20 4.80 11.62 1.60
N GLN A 21 4.15 12.78 1.46
CA GLN A 21 3.69 13.28 0.17
C GLN A 21 4.85 13.48 -0.81
N LYS A 22 5.93 14.12 -0.37
CA LYS A 22 7.15 14.27 -1.18
C LYS A 22 7.74 12.92 -1.60
N MET A 23 7.71 11.92 -0.73
CA MET A 23 8.14 10.56 -1.07
C MET A 23 7.28 9.96 -2.19
N LEU A 24 5.95 10.13 -2.15
CA LEU A 24 5.06 9.65 -3.19
C LEU A 24 5.23 10.40 -4.54
N GLU A 25 5.57 11.69 -4.50
CA GLU A 25 5.83 12.49 -5.71
C GLU A 25 7.12 12.09 -6.43
N ILE A 26 8.15 11.68 -5.68
CA ILE A 26 9.42 11.27 -6.27
C ILE A 26 9.36 9.82 -6.77
N MET A 27 10.05 9.57 -7.87
CA MET A 27 10.27 8.22 -8.37
C MET A 27 11.07 7.42 -7.32
N PRO A 28 10.63 6.20 -6.97
CA PRO A 28 11.38 5.39 -6.02
C PRO A 28 12.80 5.11 -6.52
N PRO A 29 13.77 4.91 -5.62
CA PRO A 29 15.17 4.72 -5.98
C PRO A 29 15.38 3.35 -6.65
N LEU A 30 15.08 3.27 -7.94
CA LEU A 30 15.11 2.03 -8.72
C LEU A 30 16.52 1.44 -8.85
N GLN A 31 17.56 2.22 -8.53
CA GLN A 31 18.96 1.78 -8.54
C GLN A 31 19.20 0.59 -7.59
N LYS A 32 18.43 0.49 -6.49
CA LYS A 32 18.51 -0.64 -5.56
C LYS A 32 18.07 -1.97 -6.19
N TYR A 33 17.28 -1.96 -7.27
CA TYR A 33 16.62 -3.13 -7.84
C TYR A 33 17.13 -3.45 -9.26
N GLN A 34 18.42 -3.23 -9.49
CA GLN A 34 19.06 -3.32 -10.79
C GLN A 34 19.50 -4.72 -11.18
N TYR A 35 18.97 -5.78 -10.57
CA TYR A 35 19.26 -7.12 -11.06
C TYR A 35 18.86 -7.27 -12.53
N SER A 36 19.75 -7.87 -13.32
CA SER A 36 19.51 -8.20 -14.72
C SER A 36 19.47 -9.71 -14.85
N MET A 37 18.39 -10.24 -15.40
CA MET A 37 18.34 -11.65 -15.79
C MET A 37 18.84 -11.74 -17.24
N ASN A 38 19.91 -12.50 -17.49
CA ASN A 38 20.53 -12.62 -18.82
C ASN A 38 20.94 -11.25 -19.45
N GLY A 39 21.38 -10.30 -18.63
CA GLY A 39 21.75 -8.95 -19.09
C GLY A 39 20.58 -8.05 -19.47
N LYS A 40 19.33 -8.48 -19.24
CA LYS A 40 18.12 -7.69 -19.51
C LYS A 40 17.51 -7.15 -18.21
N HIS A 41 17.19 -5.86 -18.21
CA HIS A 41 16.53 -5.14 -17.12
C HIS A 41 15.04 -4.88 -17.43
N ASP A 42 14.34 -5.88 -17.93
CA ASP A 42 12.97 -5.69 -18.43
C ASP A 42 12.01 -5.24 -17.32
N ASN A 43 12.20 -5.73 -16.08
CA ASN A 43 11.39 -5.32 -14.92
C ASN A 43 11.49 -3.82 -14.60
N LEU A 44 12.71 -3.27 -14.59
CA LEU A 44 12.88 -1.84 -14.32
C LEU A 44 12.31 -0.98 -15.45
N LYS A 45 12.46 -1.43 -16.70
CA LYS A 45 11.86 -0.74 -17.85
C LYS A 45 10.34 -0.75 -17.77
N ASN A 46 9.74 -1.87 -17.37
CA ASN A 46 8.30 -2.00 -17.17
C ASN A 46 7.82 -1.03 -16.08
N ILE A 47 8.45 -1.02 -14.90
CA ILE A 47 8.13 -0.07 -13.83
C ILE A 47 8.28 1.38 -14.31
N ALA A 48 9.40 1.72 -14.94
CA ALA A 48 9.66 3.08 -15.39
C ALA A 48 8.65 3.54 -16.46
N LYS A 49 8.27 2.65 -17.38
CA LYS A 49 7.24 2.91 -18.40
C LYS A 49 5.87 3.08 -17.74
N SER A 50 5.52 2.20 -16.83
CA SER A 50 4.23 2.20 -16.15
C SER A 50 4.04 3.44 -15.26
N ILE A 51 5.09 3.87 -14.54
CA ILE A 51 5.07 5.12 -13.76
C ILE A 51 4.98 6.35 -14.67
N LYS A 52 5.47 6.31 -15.92
CA LYS A 52 5.41 7.44 -16.86
C LYS A 52 4.13 7.50 -17.70
N SER A 53 3.31 6.45 -17.68
CA SER A 53 2.07 6.37 -18.47
C SER A 53 1.13 7.53 -18.14
N GLU A 54 0.50 8.16 -19.14
CA GLU A 54 -0.51 9.21 -18.88
C GLU A 54 -1.89 8.61 -18.54
N VAL A 55 -2.09 7.33 -18.84
CA VAL A 55 -3.36 6.62 -18.62
C VAL A 55 -3.50 6.17 -17.17
N PHE A 56 -2.41 5.67 -16.58
CA PHE A 56 -2.40 5.08 -15.24
C PHE A 56 -1.13 5.41 -14.44
N GLY A 57 -0.12 5.96 -15.11
CA GLY A 57 1.11 6.46 -14.51
C GLY A 57 0.98 7.94 -14.14
N GLY A 58 2.05 8.49 -13.61
CA GLY A 58 2.10 9.78 -12.95
C GLY A 58 2.14 9.63 -11.44
N SER A 59 2.31 10.77 -10.77
CA SER A 59 2.23 10.84 -9.32
C SER A 59 0.87 10.32 -8.86
N ILE A 60 0.88 9.46 -7.84
CA ILE A 60 -0.36 9.05 -7.17
C ILE A 60 -1.02 10.23 -6.42
N ILE A 61 -0.34 11.39 -6.35
CA ILE A 61 -0.84 12.66 -5.82
C ILE A 61 -1.27 13.59 -6.98
N GLY A 62 -1.52 13.06 -8.18
CA GLY A 62 -2.05 13.84 -9.28
C GLY A 62 -3.47 14.39 -8.99
N PRO A 63 -3.91 15.46 -9.69
CA PRO A 63 -5.22 16.09 -9.48
C PRO A 63 -6.42 15.16 -9.75
N LEU A 64 -6.18 14.03 -10.41
CA LEU A 64 -7.18 13.01 -10.72
C LEU A 64 -7.23 11.89 -9.68
N ASN A 65 -6.45 11.98 -8.59
CA ASN A 65 -6.32 10.93 -7.59
C ASN A 65 -6.87 11.38 -6.22
N PRO A 66 -7.75 10.58 -5.59
CA PRO A 66 -8.34 10.93 -4.30
C PRO A 66 -7.32 10.95 -3.14
N ILE A 67 -6.16 10.30 -3.30
CA ILE A 67 -5.21 10.07 -2.21
C ILE A 67 -4.71 11.35 -1.55
N GLN A 68 -4.44 12.42 -2.32
CA GLN A 68 -3.87 13.63 -1.75
C GLN A 68 -4.77 14.23 -0.65
N LYS A 69 -6.07 14.34 -0.95
CA LYS A 69 -7.07 14.84 0.00
C LYS A 69 -7.19 13.91 1.20
N SER A 70 -7.26 12.59 0.97
CA SER A 70 -7.37 11.61 2.05
C SER A 70 -6.13 11.59 2.98
N ILE A 71 -4.93 11.83 2.44
CA ILE A 71 -3.70 11.98 3.26
C ILE A 71 -3.79 13.21 4.16
N GLN A 72 -4.26 14.34 3.63
CA GLN A 72 -4.39 15.60 4.39
C GLN A 72 -5.44 15.49 5.51
N GLU A 73 -6.45 14.64 5.34
CA GLU A 73 -7.52 14.41 6.31
C GLU A 73 -7.15 13.36 7.38
N VAL A 74 -5.98 12.71 7.26
CA VAL A 74 -5.59 11.65 8.19
C VAL A 74 -5.35 12.20 9.60
N LYS A 75 -5.94 11.53 10.60
CA LYS A 75 -5.81 11.91 12.01
C LYS A 75 -4.75 11.04 12.68
N ILE A 76 -3.51 11.51 12.71
CA ILE A 76 -2.41 10.76 13.33
C ILE A 76 -2.49 10.85 14.85
N ASN A 77 -2.66 9.71 15.50
CA ASN A 77 -2.63 9.58 16.94
C ASN A 77 -1.19 9.34 17.43
N ARG A 78 -0.51 10.43 17.78
CA ARG A 78 0.88 10.40 18.29
C ARG A 78 1.04 9.74 19.65
N VAL A 79 -0.01 9.75 20.48
CA VAL A 79 -0.01 9.05 21.77
C VAL A 79 0.08 7.54 21.52
N ALA A 80 -0.68 7.05 20.54
CA ALA A 80 -0.58 5.70 20.01
C ALA A 80 0.49 5.56 18.92
N LYS A 81 1.49 6.46 18.88
CA LYS A 81 2.69 6.33 18.06
C LYS A 81 2.41 6.17 16.56
N GLY A 82 1.32 6.77 16.09
CA GLY A 82 1.12 7.02 14.66
C GLY A 82 2.18 7.98 14.11
N GLY A 83 2.42 7.91 12.80
CA GLY A 83 3.43 8.74 12.14
C GLY A 83 3.94 8.14 10.84
N PHE A 84 5.02 8.75 10.32
CA PHE A 84 5.67 8.30 9.10
C PHE A 84 6.85 7.37 9.39
N TYR A 85 6.80 6.16 8.85
CA TYR A 85 7.81 5.12 8.97
C TYR A 85 8.43 4.78 7.62
N VAL A 86 9.70 4.39 7.67
CA VAL A 86 10.48 3.87 6.54
C VAL A 86 11.09 2.55 7.00
N LEU A 87 10.58 1.44 6.47
CA LEU A 87 10.92 0.08 6.88
C LEU A 87 11.56 -0.61 5.68
N LYS A 88 12.89 -0.75 5.69
CA LYS A 88 13.65 -1.35 4.57
C LYS A 88 13.89 -2.83 4.83
N ASN A 89 13.94 -3.63 3.77
CA ASN A 89 14.28 -5.05 3.82
C ASN A 89 13.41 -5.86 4.82
N VAL A 90 12.10 -5.56 4.88
CA VAL A 90 11.14 -6.41 5.62
C VAL A 90 10.99 -7.70 4.84
N GLN A 91 11.30 -8.85 5.42
CA GLN A 91 11.24 -10.12 4.73
C GLN A 91 9.77 -10.59 4.61
N LYS A 92 9.37 -11.11 3.46
CA LYS A 92 8.00 -11.58 3.25
C LYS A 92 7.68 -12.77 4.15
N GLN A 93 8.56 -13.75 4.16
CA GLN A 93 8.48 -14.97 4.95
C GLN A 93 9.89 -15.39 5.37
N GLU A 94 10.01 -16.05 6.52
CA GLU A 94 11.32 -16.45 7.05
C GLU A 94 12.09 -17.32 6.05
N ASN A 95 13.35 -16.96 5.82
CA ASN A 95 14.28 -17.61 4.90
C ASN A 95 13.93 -17.55 3.40
N GLU A 96 12.80 -16.95 3.02
CA GLU A 96 12.45 -16.72 1.61
C GLU A 96 13.22 -15.52 1.01
N PRO A 97 13.47 -15.51 -0.31
CA PRO A 97 14.25 -14.46 -0.94
C PRO A 97 13.46 -13.17 -1.20
N GLU A 98 12.16 -13.12 -0.90
CA GLU A 98 11.31 -11.94 -1.07
C GLU A 98 11.37 -10.98 0.12
N PHE A 99 11.46 -9.70 -0.21
CA PHE A 99 11.52 -8.59 0.73
C PHE A 99 10.64 -7.43 0.27
N PHE A 100 10.35 -6.54 1.23
CA PHE A 100 9.64 -5.29 1.03
C PHE A 100 10.47 -4.10 1.51
N ASP A 101 10.47 -3.03 0.72
CA ASP A 101 10.75 -1.68 1.21
C ASP A 101 9.42 -0.93 1.34
N ILE A 102 9.12 -0.46 2.55
CA ILE A 102 7.84 0.13 2.92
C ILE A 102 8.05 1.55 3.41
N TRP A 103 7.39 2.51 2.78
CA TRP A 103 7.22 3.86 3.28
C TRP A 103 5.75 4.02 3.64
N VAL A 104 5.44 4.24 4.92
CA VAL A 104 4.06 4.20 5.41
C VAL A 104 3.77 5.34 6.37
N LEU A 105 2.64 6.01 6.16
CA LEU A 105 2.02 6.94 7.08
C LEU A 105 0.88 6.22 7.79
N VAL A 106 1.09 5.86 9.06
CA VAL A 106 0.10 5.13 9.87
C VAL A 106 -0.63 6.08 10.82
N ASP A 107 -1.92 5.83 11.01
CA ASP A 107 -2.74 6.62 11.94
C ASP A 107 -2.36 6.35 13.40
N SER A 108 -2.10 5.09 13.75
CA SER A 108 -1.79 4.62 15.09
C SER A 108 -1.17 3.22 15.06
N VAL A 109 -0.30 2.94 16.01
CA VAL A 109 0.24 1.60 16.28
C VAL A 109 -0.16 1.19 17.69
N LYS A 110 -1.21 0.36 17.79
CA LYS A 110 -1.81 -0.02 19.07
C LYS A 110 -0.98 -1.04 19.84
N ASP A 111 -0.34 -1.95 19.11
CA ASP A 111 0.50 -3.00 19.70
C ASP A 111 1.90 -2.45 20.00
N LYS A 112 2.28 -2.48 21.29
CA LYS A 112 3.56 -1.94 21.75
C LYS A 112 4.77 -2.72 21.21
N GLU A 113 4.66 -4.03 21.05
CA GLU A 113 5.76 -4.83 20.50
C GLU A 113 5.96 -4.50 19.02
N VAL A 114 4.88 -4.47 18.23
CA VAL A 114 4.95 -4.10 16.81
C VAL A 114 5.49 -2.68 16.64
N GLN A 115 5.08 -1.76 17.51
CA GLN A 115 5.60 -0.40 17.54
C GLN A 115 7.13 -0.37 17.74
N LEU A 116 7.66 -1.17 18.67
CA LEU A 116 9.11 -1.25 18.92
C LEU A 116 9.86 -1.86 17.72
N MET A 117 9.28 -2.87 17.07
CA MET A 117 9.84 -3.46 15.85
C MET A 117 9.93 -2.43 14.73
N MET A 118 8.82 -1.76 14.41
CA MET A 118 8.77 -0.73 13.37
C MET A 118 9.72 0.43 13.66
N GLN A 119 9.77 0.90 14.92
CA GLN A 119 10.66 1.98 15.33
C GLN A 119 12.14 1.58 15.20
N SER A 120 12.52 0.39 15.67
CA SER A 120 13.89 -0.11 15.58
C SER A 120 14.37 -0.17 14.13
N LEU A 121 13.55 -0.71 13.22
CA LEU A 121 13.90 -0.78 11.79
C LEU A 121 13.95 0.61 11.15
N HIS A 122 13.03 1.49 11.53
CA HIS A 122 13.01 2.87 11.04
C HIS A 122 14.25 3.67 11.43
N ASP A 123 14.72 3.50 12.67
CA ASP A 123 15.92 4.18 13.17
C ASP A 123 17.19 3.67 12.47
N LEU A 124 17.30 2.36 12.21
CA LEU A 124 18.38 1.80 11.38
C LEU A 124 18.39 2.44 9.98
N GLY A 125 17.20 2.58 9.37
CA GLY A 125 17.03 3.21 8.06
C GLY A 125 17.44 4.69 8.03
N LYS A 126 17.17 5.44 9.11
CA LYS A 126 17.56 6.86 9.28
C LYS A 126 19.07 7.04 9.43
N LEU A 127 19.74 6.10 10.08
CA LEU A 127 21.20 6.12 10.26
C LEU A 127 21.97 5.73 8.98
N ASN A 128 21.27 5.43 7.87
CA ASN A 128 21.86 4.93 6.63
C ASN A 128 22.73 3.68 6.83
N ILE A 129 22.40 2.86 7.81
CA ILE A 129 23.07 1.58 8.04
C ILE A 129 22.64 0.63 6.92
N SER A 130 23.56 0.31 6.01
CA SER A 130 23.32 -0.59 4.88
C SER A 130 23.46 -2.07 5.24
N TYR A 131 24.29 -2.36 6.25
CA TYR A 131 24.54 -3.70 6.77
C TYR A 131 24.31 -3.74 8.27
N TRP A 132 23.54 -4.73 8.74
CA TRP A 132 23.27 -4.93 10.16
C TRP A 132 23.27 -6.39 10.55
N HIS A 133 23.40 -6.63 11.85
CA HIS A 133 23.31 -7.96 12.44
C HIS A 133 21.97 -8.13 13.16
N ARG A 134 21.63 -9.38 13.50
CA ARG A 134 20.41 -9.72 14.25
C ARG A 134 20.30 -8.93 15.55
N GLU A 135 21.42 -8.69 16.22
CA GLU A 135 21.53 -8.00 17.50
C GLU A 135 21.22 -6.49 17.40
N MET A 136 21.11 -5.94 16.19
CA MET A 136 20.85 -4.52 15.96
C MET A 136 19.36 -4.21 15.73
N LEU A 137 18.53 -5.23 15.53
CA LEU A 137 17.11 -5.08 15.21
C LEU A 137 16.26 -5.76 16.28
N TYR A 138 15.41 -5.00 16.96
CA TYR A 138 14.43 -5.56 17.89
C TYR A 138 13.45 -6.49 17.13
N PRO A 139 13.10 -7.69 17.65
CA PRO A 139 13.31 -8.19 19.02
C PRO A 139 14.59 -9.03 19.22
N PHE A 140 15.62 -8.84 18.39
CA PHE A 140 16.91 -9.54 18.44
C PHE A 140 16.82 -11.05 18.17
N LYS A 141 15.72 -11.50 17.56
CA LYS A 141 15.47 -12.90 17.22
C LYS A 141 15.93 -13.27 15.82
N ARG A 142 15.81 -12.33 14.87
CA ARG A 142 16.12 -12.50 13.44
C ARG A 142 16.72 -11.23 12.86
N LYS A 143 17.45 -11.38 11.75
CA LYS A 143 18.12 -10.26 11.07
C LYS A 143 17.12 -9.30 10.39
N PHE A 144 15.97 -9.82 9.94
CA PHE A 144 14.93 -9.06 9.26
C PHE A 144 13.61 -9.23 9.98
N LEU A 145 12.78 -8.18 10.03
CA LEU A 145 11.38 -8.34 10.45
C LEU A 145 10.62 -9.12 9.38
N LEU A 146 9.65 -9.95 9.78
CA LEU A 146 8.71 -10.51 8.83
C LEU A 146 7.56 -9.54 8.58
N PHE A 147 7.03 -9.56 7.36
CA PHE A 147 5.89 -8.73 6.99
C PHE A 147 4.68 -9.00 7.89
N ASP A 148 4.37 -10.27 8.14
CA ASP A 148 3.23 -10.68 8.98
C ASP A 148 3.31 -10.16 10.42
N ASP A 149 4.52 -9.95 10.96
CA ASP A 149 4.68 -9.40 12.31
C ASP A 149 4.19 -7.94 12.40
N ILE A 150 4.36 -7.19 11.32
CA ILE A 150 4.08 -5.75 11.29
C ILE A 150 2.80 -5.41 10.54
N ALA A 151 2.33 -6.30 9.66
CA ALA A 151 1.16 -6.10 8.81
C ALA A 151 -0.06 -5.58 9.57
N PRO A 152 -0.43 -6.10 10.77
CA PRO A 152 -1.58 -5.58 11.52
C PRO A 152 -1.53 -4.08 11.85
N SER A 153 -0.34 -3.49 11.88
CA SER A 153 -0.12 -2.07 12.17
C SER A 153 0.08 -1.22 10.91
N LEU A 154 0.13 -1.83 9.72
CA LEU A 154 0.20 -1.13 8.43
C LEU A 154 -1.19 -0.68 7.96
N SER A 155 -1.83 0.17 8.76
CA SER A 155 -3.11 0.81 8.45
C SER A 155 -2.91 2.31 8.22
N GLY A 156 -3.24 2.79 7.02
CA GLY A 156 -2.97 4.16 6.60
C GLY A 156 -2.62 4.25 5.12
N PHE A 157 -1.61 5.04 4.78
CA PHE A 157 -1.14 5.22 3.40
C PHE A 157 0.27 4.69 3.24
N ALA A 158 0.56 3.96 2.16
CA ALA A 158 1.90 3.43 1.94
C ALA A 158 2.33 3.48 0.48
N ARG A 159 3.64 3.41 0.29
CA ARG A 159 4.31 2.82 -0.88
C ARG A 159 5.00 1.54 -0.41
N ILE A 160 4.68 0.41 -1.01
CA ILE A 160 5.29 -0.89 -0.76
C ILE A 160 5.97 -1.35 -2.05
N ILE A 161 7.28 -1.58 -2.00
CA ILE A 161 8.04 -2.15 -3.12
C ILE A 161 8.41 -3.58 -2.74
N GLU A 162 7.88 -4.54 -3.49
CA GLU A 162 8.25 -5.95 -3.35
C GLU A 162 9.41 -6.27 -4.30
N PHE A 163 10.42 -6.98 -3.78
CA PHE A 163 11.57 -7.40 -4.57
C PHE A 163 12.09 -8.75 -4.09
N ARG A 164 12.79 -9.46 -4.97
CA ARG A 164 13.51 -10.70 -4.67
C ARG A 164 15.00 -10.43 -4.60
N CYS A 165 15.69 -10.93 -3.57
CA CYS A 165 17.13 -10.85 -3.41
C CYS A 165 17.80 -12.18 -3.78
N PHE A 166 18.83 -12.13 -4.62
CA PHE A 166 19.64 -13.28 -5.02
C PHE A 166 21.01 -13.32 -4.35
N LYS A 167 21.36 -12.31 -3.55
CA LYS A 167 22.62 -12.29 -2.82
C LYS A 167 22.45 -13.07 -1.53
N GLU A 168 23.25 -14.11 -1.35
CA GLU A 168 23.27 -14.88 -0.11
C GLU A 168 24.18 -14.22 0.94
N GLY A 169 23.75 -14.30 2.20
CA GLY A 169 24.57 -14.01 3.37
C GLY A 169 25.44 -15.21 3.79
N LEU A 170 26.15 -15.06 4.91
CA LEU A 170 27.05 -16.11 5.44
C LEU A 170 26.33 -17.40 5.86
N ASN A 171 25.01 -17.32 6.06
CA ASN A 171 24.15 -18.43 6.45
C ASN A 171 23.50 -19.14 5.25
N GLY A 172 23.83 -18.75 4.02
CA GLY A 172 23.25 -19.32 2.79
C GLY A 172 21.83 -18.84 2.45
N TYR A 173 21.25 -17.93 3.24
CA TYR A 173 19.94 -17.34 2.95
C TYR A 173 20.09 -15.98 2.27
N ALA A 174 19.05 -15.55 1.55
CA ALA A 174 19.03 -14.25 0.90
C ALA A 174 19.21 -13.10 1.91
N ASP A 175 20.10 -12.16 1.58
CA ASP A 175 20.49 -11.07 2.45
C ASP A 175 20.69 -9.77 1.64
N PRO A 176 19.67 -8.90 1.57
CA PRO A 176 19.74 -7.63 0.83
C PRO A 176 20.64 -6.58 1.48
N THR A 177 21.31 -6.90 2.59
CA THR A 177 22.21 -5.99 3.30
C THR A 177 23.69 -6.26 3.01
N MET A 178 24.00 -7.40 2.38
CA MET A 178 25.36 -7.74 1.98
C MET A 178 25.93 -6.73 1.00
N ASP A 179 27.25 -6.53 1.03
CA ASP A 179 27.91 -5.67 0.05
C ASP A 179 27.66 -6.16 -1.39
N GLY A 180 27.37 -5.21 -2.28
CA GLY A 180 26.95 -5.48 -3.66
C GLY A 180 25.54 -6.06 -3.84
N ALA A 181 24.75 -6.28 -2.77
CA ALA A 181 23.41 -6.87 -2.87
C ALA A 181 22.44 -6.06 -3.74
N TYR A 182 22.64 -4.74 -3.88
CA TYR A 182 21.81 -3.87 -4.73
C TYR A 182 21.87 -4.24 -6.23
N HIS A 183 22.92 -4.91 -6.68
CA HIS A 183 22.98 -5.49 -8.04
C HIS A 183 22.28 -6.85 -8.15
N SER A 184 21.82 -7.40 -7.04
CA SER A 184 21.21 -8.74 -6.93
C SER A 184 19.74 -8.69 -6.50
N ASN A 185 19.13 -7.51 -6.49
CA ASN A 185 17.72 -7.35 -6.16
C ASN A 185 16.88 -7.17 -7.42
N TRP A 186 15.83 -7.97 -7.56
CA TRP A 186 14.92 -7.98 -8.69
C TRP A 186 13.54 -7.49 -8.25
N ILE A 187 13.14 -6.31 -8.74
CA ILE A 187 11.83 -5.73 -8.40
C ILE A 187 10.69 -6.59 -8.95
N LEU A 188 9.68 -6.84 -8.12
CA LEU A 188 8.50 -7.65 -8.43
C LEU A 188 7.27 -6.77 -8.61
N SER A 189 7.03 -5.84 -7.69
CA SER A 189 5.87 -4.94 -7.74
C SER A 189 6.07 -3.64 -6.98
N ILE A 190 5.27 -2.64 -7.31
CA ILE A 190 5.10 -1.41 -6.52
C ILE A 190 3.61 -1.25 -6.24
N GLN A 191 3.25 -1.13 -4.97
CA GLN A 191 1.90 -0.81 -4.52
C GLN A 191 1.89 0.53 -3.82
N GLU A 192 0.88 1.35 -4.10
CA GLU A 192 0.77 2.70 -3.57
C GLU A 192 -0.69 3.02 -3.28
N GLY A 193 -0.95 3.57 -2.10
CA GLY A 193 -2.27 4.07 -1.74
C GLY A 193 -2.65 3.73 -0.32
N GLN A 194 -3.94 3.48 -0.11
CA GLN A 194 -4.49 3.17 1.20
C GLN A 194 -4.38 1.67 1.50
N PHE A 195 -4.10 1.36 2.77
CA PHE A 195 -3.92 0.02 3.30
C PHE A 195 -4.64 -0.13 4.64
N LEU A 196 -5.14 -1.32 4.91
CA LEU A 196 -5.68 -1.74 6.19
C LEU A 196 -5.01 -3.06 6.57
N LYS A 197 -4.24 -3.05 7.66
CA LYS A 197 -3.50 -4.23 8.14
C LYS A 197 -2.59 -4.87 7.07
N GLY A 198 -1.91 -4.04 6.28
CA GLY A 198 -1.00 -4.50 5.22
C GLY A 198 -1.67 -4.86 3.89
N GLU A 199 -3.01 -4.93 3.86
CA GLU A 199 -3.76 -5.23 2.65
C GLU A 199 -4.28 -3.95 1.97
N PRO A 200 -4.32 -3.88 0.63
CA PRO A 200 -4.97 -2.78 -0.08
C PRO A 200 -6.40 -2.54 0.40
N HIS A 201 -6.71 -1.30 0.76
CA HIS A 201 -8.04 -0.91 1.26
C HIS A 201 -8.30 0.54 0.91
N GLY A 202 -9.46 0.89 0.35
CA GLY A 202 -9.68 2.21 -0.25
C GLY A 202 -8.99 2.33 -1.60
N PHE A 203 -8.63 3.53 -2.02
CA PHE A 203 -7.99 3.72 -3.32
C PHE A 203 -6.53 3.25 -3.29
N ASN A 204 -6.14 2.42 -4.26
CA ASN A 204 -4.79 1.87 -4.40
C ASN A 204 -4.41 1.67 -5.87
N ARG A 205 -3.11 1.70 -6.16
CA ARG A 205 -2.50 1.38 -7.45
C ARG A 205 -1.41 0.35 -7.26
N THR A 206 -1.40 -0.68 -8.10
CA THR A 206 -0.37 -1.71 -8.15
C THR A 206 0.25 -1.77 -9.54
N VAL A 207 1.57 -1.70 -9.63
CA VAL A 207 2.34 -1.90 -10.86
C VAL A 207 3.12 -3.21 -10.74
N ASN A 208 2.86 -4.13 -11.65
CA ASN A 208 3.59 -5.39 -11.75
C ASN A 208 4.86 -5.18 -12.60
N ALA A 209 6.04 -5.48 -12.04
CA ALA A 209 7.29 -5.28 -12.74
C ALA A 209 7.54 -6.34 -13.82
N PHE A 210 7.05 -7.56 -13.65
CA PHE A 210 7.33 -8.68 -14.55
C PHE A 210 6.71 -8.45 -15.94
N ASN A 211 5.44 -8.05 -15.99
CA ASN A 211 4.71 -7.87 -17.25
C ASN A 211 4.29 -6.42 -17.53
N GLY A 212 4.58 -5.48 -16.62
CA GLY A 212 4.21 -4.06 -16.74
C GLY A 212 2.72 -3.77 -16.53
N TYR A 213 1.92 -4.75 -16.11
CA TYR A 213 0.49 -4.55 -15.90
C TYR A 213 0.25 -3.61 -14.71
N CYS A 214 -0.80 -2.81 -14.82
CA CYS A 214 -1.18 -1.85 -13.80
C CYS A 214 -2.61 -2.09 -13.37
N LYS A 215 -2.83 -2.21 -12.05
CA LYS A 215 -4.16 -2.27 -11.44
C LYS A 215 -4.39 -0.98 -10.68
N ILE A 216 -5.57 -0.39 -10.80
CA ILE A 216 -5.91 0.88 -10.17
C ILE A 216 -7.38 0.91 -9.82
N GLY A 217 -7.70 1.44 -8.65
CA GLY A 217 -9.08 1.59 -8.21
C GLY A 217 -9.25 1.42 -6.72
N TYR A 218 -10.47 1.10 -6.32
CA TYR A 218 -10.85 0.92 -4.93
C TYR A 218 -10.79 -0.55 -4.52
N TYR A 219 -10.35 -0.79 -3.30
CA TYR A 219 -10.20 -2.09 -2.69
C TYR A 219 -10.90 -2.16 -1.34
N GLN A 220 -11.32 -3.35 -0.95
CA GLN A 220 -11.71 -3.68 0.41
C GLN A 220 -11.08 -5.02 0.78
N ASN A 221 -10.19 -5.00 1.76
CA ASN A 221 -9.48 -6.20 2.26
C ASN A 221 -8.72 -6.94 1.14
N GLY A 222 -7.92 -6.20 0.37
CA GLY A 222 -7.10 -6.73 -0.72
C GLY A 222 -7.84 -7.03 -2.02
N GLN A 223 -9.18 -6.91 -2.03
CA GLN A 223 -10.01 -7.27 -3.18
C GLN A 223 -10.63 -6.03 -3.85
N PRO A 224 -10.82 -6.02 -5.18
CA PRO A 224 -11.52 -4.92 -5.86
C PRO A 224 -12.90 -4.64 -5.26
N HIS A 225 -13.21 -3.38 -4.99
CA HIS A 225 -14.49 -2.98 -4.37
C HIS A 225 -14.90 -1.55 -4.76
N GLY A 226 -15.69 -1.46 -5.82
CA GLY A 226 -16.11 -0.20 -6.45
C GLY A 226 -15.42 0.01 -7.79
N LYS A 227 -15.09 1.26 -8.13
CA LYS A 227 -14.43 1.61 -9.40
C LYS A 227 -13.04 0.96 -9.48
N TRP A 228 -12.81 0.14 -10.50
CA TRP A 228 -11.55 -0.58 -10.66
C TRP A 228 -11.26 -0.94 -12.13
N SER A 229 -9.98 -0.90 -12.50
CA SER A 229 -9.49 -1.25 -13.83
C SER A 229 -8.12 -1.94 -13.80
N GLU A 230 -7.84 -2.72 -14.83
CA GLU A 230 -6.51 -3.31 -15.08
C GLU A 230 -6.07 -3.00 -16.51
N TYR A 231 -4.86 -2.48 -16.65
CA TYR A 231 -4.25 -2.12 -17.92
C TYR A 231 -3.02 -2.98 -18.18
N ASP A 232 -2.77 -3.29 -19.45
CA ASP A 232 -1.52 -3.89 -19.87
C ASP A 232 -0.36 -2.85 -19.90
N GLN A 233 0.84 -3.31 -20.21
CA GLN A 233 2.03 -2.46 -20.33
C GLN A 233 1.94 -1.39 -21.45
N GLN A 234 0.96 -1.46 -22.35
CA GLN A 234 0.68 -0.47 -23.38
C GLN A 234 -0.42 0.51 -22.96
N GLY A 235 -1.04 0.33 -21.79
CA GLY A 235 -2.19 1.12 -21.34
C GLY A 235 -3.50 0.76 -21.98
N ARG A 236 -3.58 -0.42 -22.62
CA ARG A 236 -4.84 -0.96 -23.10
C ARG A 236 -5.54 -1.66 -21.96
N VAL A 237 -6.87 -1.58 -21.94
CA VAL A 237 -7.72 -2.28 -20.98
C VAL A 237 -7.47 -3.78 -21.09
N TRP A 238 -6.95 -4.37 -20.01
CA TRP A 238 -6.69 -5.81 -19.89
C TRP A 238 -7.89 -6.55 -19.29
N LYS A 239 -8.50 -5.97 -18.25
CA LYS A 239 -9.82 -6.37 -17.73
C LYS A 239 -10.80 -5.22 -17.89
N LYS A 240 -12.05 -5.55 -18.19
CA LYS A 240 -13.14 -4.58 -18.34
C LYS A 240 -13.18 -3.59 -17.17
N GLU A 241 -13.24 -2.31 -17.51
CA GLU A 241 -13.39 -1.23 -16.54
C GLU A 241 -14.82 -1.23 -15.99
N GLY A 242 -14.98 -0.85 -14.72
CA GLY A 242 -16.29 -0.62 -14.15
C GLY A 242 -16.37 -0.78 -12.63
N ILE A 243 -17.54 -1.19 -12.15
CA ILE A 243 -17.81 -1.39 -10.73
C ILE A 243 -17.66 -2.86 -10.36
N TRP A 244 -16.69 -3.15 -9.50
CA TRP A 244 -16.29 -4.49 -9.08
C TRP A 244 -16.65 -4.78 -7.63
N MET A 245 -16.84 -6.07 -7.34
CA MET A 245 -16.92 -6.61 -5.99
C MET A 245 -16.20 -7.96 -5.94
N GLY A 246 -15.00 -7.97 -5.37
CA GLY A 246 -14.08 -9.09 -5.49
C GLY A 246 -13.72 -9.35 -6.95
N GLU A 247 -13.92 -10.58 -7.40
CA GLU A 247 -13.66 -11.00 -8.78
C GLU A 247 -14.85 -10.78 -9.73
N GLN A 248 -15.96 -10.23 -9.24
CA GLN A 248 -17.18 -10.03 -10.02
C GLN A 248 -17.31 -8.59 -10.52
N LEU A 249 -17.49 -8.43 -11.83
CA LEU A 249 -17.91 -7.17 -12.45
C LEU A 249 -19.43 -7.03 -12.32
N LEU A 250 -19.89 -6.01 -11.61
CA LEU A 250 -21.32 -5.72 -11.41
C LEU A 250 -21.89 -4.80 -12.50
N LYS A 251 -21.08 -3.86 -12.98
CA LYS A 251 -21.45 -2.88 -14.00
C LYS A 251 -20.22 -2.52 -14.82
N GLU A 252 -20.28 -2.78 -16.12
CA GLU A 252 -19.25 -2.33 -17.08
C GLU A 252 -19.48 -0.84 -17.37
N GLU A 253 -18.49 -0.02 -17.10
CA GLU A 253 -18.51 1.41 -17.42
C GLU A 253 -17.09 1.94 -17.58
N LYS A 254 -16.93 2.91 -18.47
CA LYS A 254 -15.65 3.60 -18.63
C LYS A 254 -15.39 4.48 -17.41
N ILE A 255 -14.18 4.41 -16.86
CA ILE A 255 -13.82 5.20 -15.67
C ILE A 255 -13.00 6.41 -16.09
N ASP A 256 -13.62 7.58 -16.12
CA ASP A 256 -12.93 8.84 -16.44
C ASP A 256 -12.18 9.42 -15.23
N SER A 257 -12.54 9.02 -14.00
CA SER A 257 -11.93 9.51 -12.76
C SER A 257 -12.17 8.57 -11.57
N TYR A 258 -11.18 8.53 -10.68
CA TYR A 258 -11.23 7.80 -9.41
C TYR A 258 -11.39 8.70 -8.18
N LEU A 259 -11.75 9.98 -8.35
CA LEU A 259 -11.92 10.90 -7.21
C LEU A 259 -13.03 10.45 -6.23
N GLU A 260 -14.05 9.77 -6.75
CA GLU A 260 -15.18 9.26 -5.97
C GLU A 260 -15.41 7.78 -6.25
N ASN A 261 -15.63 7.01 -5.19
CA ASN A 261 -16.00 5.60 -5.29
C ASN A 261 -17.51 5.43 -5.43
N GLU A 262 -17.93 4.45 -6.21
CA GLU A 262 -19.29 3.94 -6.19
C GLU A 262 -19.35 2.69 -5.31
N ASN A 263 -20.23 2.68 -4.31
CA ASN A 263 -20.37 1.54 -3.42
C ASN A 263 -21.10 0.39 -4.16
N PRO A 264 -20.43 -0.74 -4.45
CA PRO A 264 -21.00 -1.85 -5.21
C PRO A 264 -22.21 -2.50 -4.53
N MET A 265 -22.36 -2.36 -3.21
CA MET A 265 -23.52 -2.87 -2.47
C MET A 265 -24.84 -2.24 -2.93
N LYS A 266 -24.80 -1.02 -3.51
CA LYS A 266 -25.99 -0.36 -4.07
C LYS A 266 -26.46 -0.98 -5.40
N LEU A 267 -25.58 -1.74 -6.07
CA LEU A 267 -25.84 -2.38 -7.36
C LEU A 267 -26.26 -3.84 -7.22
N GLN A 268 -26.08 -4.43 -6.03
CA GLN A 268 -26.60 -5.76 -5.77
C GLN A 268 -28.12 -5.73 -5.80
N LYS A 269 -28.71 -6.61 -6.61
CA LYS A 269 -30.13 -6.91 -6.49
C LYS A 269 -30.34 -7.53 -5.11
N PRO A 270 -31.36 -7.09 -4.34
CA PRO A 270 -31.68 -7.73 -3.08
C PRO A 270 -31.92 -9.22 -3.32
N THR A 271 -31.40 -10.05 -2.42
CA THR A 271 -31.66 -11.50 -2.40
C THR A 271 -33.15 -11.77 -2.25
N LEU A 272 -33.61 -12.98 -2.58
CA LEU A 272 -35.02 -13.35 -2.40
C LEU A 272 -35.46 -13.14 -0.93
N ASP A 273 -34.62 -13.52 0.02
CA ASP A 273 -34.91 -13.33 1.45
C ASP A 273 -35.02 -11.84 1.82
N GLN A 274 -34.13 -10.99 1.31
CA GLN A 274 -34.23 -9.53 1.49
C GLN A 274 -35.47 -8.95 0.82
N GLN A 275 -35.86 -9.45 -0.35
CA GLN A 275 -37.10 -9.05 -1.02
C GLN A 275 -38.33 -9.47 -0.18
N ILE A 276 -38.31 -10.68 0.39
CA ILE A 276 -39.36 -11.18 1.27
C ILE A 276 -39.44 -10.32 2.54
N GLU A 277 -38.33 -10.08 3.23
CA GLU A 277 -38.30 -9.22 4.42
C GLU A 277 -38.80 -7.80 4.14
N GLN A 278 -38.33 -7.20 3.03
CA GLN A 278 -38.78 -5.87 2.61
C GLN A 278 -40.29 -5.84 2.37
N SER A 279 -40.83 -6.87 1.69
CA SER A 279 -42.28 -6.99 1.43
C SER A 279 -43.10 -7.09 2.72
N TYR A 280 -42.62 -7.85 3.71
CA TYR A 280 -43.25 -7.94 5.04
C TYR A 280 -43.22 -6.60 5.78
N PHE A 281 -42.10 -5.86 5.71
CA PHE A 281 -41.99 -4.54 6.33
C PHE A 281 -42.94 -3.52 5.68
N ASP A 282 -43.03 -3.52 4.36
CA ASP A 282 -43.89 -2.61 3.61
C ASP A 282 -45.37 -2.91 3.87
N GLU A 283 -45.77 -4.19 3.92
CA GLU A 283 -47.12 -4.60 4.32
C GLU A 283 -47.47 -4.10 5.73
N LYS A 284 -46.53 -4.21 6.67
CA LYS A 284 -46.74 -3.77 8.06
C LYS A 284 -46.90 -2.26 8.15
N GLN A 285 -46.08 -1.48 7.44
CA GLN A 285 -46.22 -0.01 7.43
C GLN A 285 -47.54 0.43 6.78
N ASN A 286 -47.97 -0.23 5.72
CA ASN A 286 -49.23 0.09 5.05
C ASN A 286 -50.45 -0.19 5.95
N LYS A 287 -50.41 -1.28 6.74
CA LYS A 287 -51.46 -1.56 7.74
C LYS A 287 -51.51 -0.51 8.85
N THR A 288 -50.37 -0.01 9.33
CA THR A 288 -50.32 1.03 10.36
C THR A 288 -50.79 2.40 9.86
N ARG A 289 -50.60 2.72 8.58
CA ARG A 289 -51.08 3.98 7.97
C ARG A 289 -52.58 3.99 7.67
N ALA A 290 -53.22 2.83 7.63
CA ALA A 290 -54.65 2.68 7.34
C ALA A 290 -55.54 2.75 8.59
N GLN A 291 -54.95 2.91 9.79
CA GLN A 291 -55.62 3.07 11.08
C GLN A 291 -55.50 4.51 11.56
#